data_AF-A0A413MD17-F1
#
_entry.id   AF-A0A413MD17-F1
#
_cell.length_a   1.000
_cell.length_b   1.000
_cell.length_c   1.000
_cell.angle_alpha   90.00
_cell.angle_beta   90.00
_cell.angle_gamma   90.00
#
_symmetry.space_group_name_H-M   'P 1'
#
loop_
_entity.id
_entity.type
_entity.pdbx_description
1 polymer ?
#
loop_
_entity_poly.entity_id
_entity_poly.type
_entity_poly.pdbx_seq_one_letter_code
_entity_poly.pdbx_strand_id
1 'polypeptide(L)' 'MEQEFNVEIKEVLSRVQKVKAESLDDAINKAMDMYYAEQIVLGAEDMKGVDFAPISEGQLPSSLKENGGKAR' A
#
# COMPACT_ATOMS: atom_id res chain seq x y z
N MET A 1 23.32 2.66 23.47
CA MET A 1 22.78 1.34 23.10
C MET A 1 21.64 1.60 22.15
N GLU A 2 21.59 0.92 21.00
CA GLU A 2 20.48 1.01 20.05
C GLU A 2 19.42 -0.03 20.41
N GLN A 3 18.14 0.32 20.23
CA GLN A 3 16.99 -0.54 20.49
C GLN A 3 16.14 -0.60 19.22
N GLU A 4 15.63 -1.79 18.91
CA GLU A 4 14.74 -2.00 17.77
C GLU A 4 13.29 -1.66 18.14
N PHE A 5 12.60 -0.97 17.25
CA PHE A 5 11.19 -0.60 17.40
C PHE A 5 10.43 -0.91 16.12
N ASN A 6 9.21 -1.41 16.27
CA ASN A 6 8.31 -1.59 15.13
C ASN A 6 7.64 -0.26 14.79
N VAL A 7 7.73 0.13 13.52
CA VAL A 7 7.08 1.32 12.96
C VAL A 7 6.27 0.89 11.73
N GLU A 8 5.00 1.22 11.72
CA GLU A 8 4.13 1.08 10.56
C GLU A 8 4.34 2.29 9.67
N ILE A 9 4.59 2.04 8.39
CA ILE A 9 4.71 3.07 7.36
C ILE A 9 3.54 2.86 6.40
N LYS A 10 2.66 3.85 6.29
CA LYS A 10 1.53 3.83 5.37
C LYS A 10 1.74 4.88 4.30
N GLU A 11 1.60 4.48 3.05
CA GLU A 11 1.71 5.38 1.90
C GLU A 11 0.36 5.52 1.20
N VAL A 12 0.10 6.71 0.67
CA VAL A 12 -1.01 6.98 -0.23
C VAL A 12 -0.44 7.36 -1.59
N LEU A 13 -0.70 6.53 -2.59
CA LEU A 13 -0.31 6.79 -3.97
C LEU A 13 -1.50 7.34 -4.77
N SER A 14 -1.26 8.33 -5.63
CA SER A 14 -2.31 8.99 -6.40
C SER A 14 -1.80 9.56 -7.71
N ARG A 15 -2.40 9.13 -8.82
CA ARG A 15 -2.13 9.61 -10.18
C ARG A 15 -3.43 10.03 -10.85
N VAL A 16 -3.38 11.09 -11.66
CA VAL A 16 -4.48 11.42 -12.58
C VAL A 16 -4.31 10.64 -13.87
N GLN A 17 -5.19 9.67 -14.11
CA GLN A 17 -5.21 8.90 -15.34
C GLN A 17 -6.20 9.50 -16.35
N LYS A 18 -5.74 9.75 -17.58
CA LYS A 18 -6.65 10.08 -18.70
C LYS A 18 -7.17 8.79 -19.32
N VAL A 19 -8.50 8.68 -19.42
CA VAL A 19 -9.19 7.51 -19.97
C VAL A 19 -10.17 7.96 -21.05
N LYS A 20 -10.20 7.27 -22.19
CA LYS A 20 -11.21 7.49 -23.24
C LYS A 20 -12.43 6.63 -22.94
N ALA A 21 -13.57 7.27 -22.74
CA ALA A 21 -14.80 6.61 -22.32
C ALA A 21 -16.04 7.40 -22.79
N GLU A 22 -17.18 6.73 -22.83
CA GLU A 22 -18.46 7.33 -23.25
C GLU A 22 -19.20 8.01 -22.09
N SER A 23 -18.84 7.67 -20.84
CA SER A 23 -19.39 8.24 -19.62
C SER A 23 -18.35 8.24 -18.49
N LEU A 24 -18.68 8.88 -17.36
CA LEU A 24 -17.84 8.85 -16.17
C LEU A 24 -17.75 7.43 -15.58
N ASP A 25 -18.86 6.71 -15.52
CA ASP A 25 -18.89 5.34 -15.00
C ASP A 25 -18.07 4.39 -15.88
N ASP A 26 -18.15 4.53 -17.20
CA ASP A 26 -17.32 3.79 -18.16
C ASP A 26 -15.83 4.12 -17.97
N ALA A 27 -15.48 5.39 -17.74
CA ALA A 27 -14.10 5.80 -17.46
C ALA A 27 -13.55 5.16 -16.19
N ILE A 28 -14.36 5.12 -15.13
CA ILE A 28 -14.01 4.52 -13.84
C ILE A 28 -13.84 3.01 -13.97
N ASN A 29 -14.77 2.31 -14.63
CA ASN A 29 -14.67 0.87 -14.86
C ASN A 29 -13.43 0.51 -15.70
N LYS A 30 -13.17 1.23 -16.80
CA LYS A 30 -11.96 1.04 -17.61
C LYS A 30 -10.68 1.31 -16.82
N ALA A 31 -10.66 2.32 -15.95
CA ALA A 31 -9.51 2.59 -15.09
C ALA A 31 -9.26 1.44 -14.11
N MET A 32 -10.32 0.86 -13.54
CA MET A 32 -10.23 -0.33 -12.69
C MET A 32 -9.70 -1.54 -13.46
N ASP A 33 -10.24 -1.82 -14.65
CA ASP A 33 -9.79 -2.93 -15.49
C ASP A 33 -8.31 -2.79 -15.84
N MET A 34 -7.86 -1.59 -16.23
CA MET A 34 -6.45 -1.32 -16.50
C MET A 34 -5.57 -1.49 -15.26
N TYR A 35 -6.03 -1.12 -14.08
CA TYR A 35 -5.30 -1.30 -12.83
C TYR A 35 -5.17 -2.78 -12.45
N TYR A 36 -6.27 -3.54 -12.48
CA TYR A 36 -6.24 -4.98 -12.18
C TYR A 36 -5.54 -5.82 -13.25
N ALA A 37 -5.45 -5.32 -14.48
CA ALA A 37 -4.63 -5.89 -15.54
C ALA A 37 -3.17 -5.40 -15.53
N GLU A 38 -2.74 -4.69 -14.48
CA GLU A 38 -1.38 -4.16 -14.29
C GLU A 38 -0.90 -3.22 -15.41
N GLN A 39 -1.81 -2.64 -16.18
CA GLN A 39 -1.50 -1.63 -17.20
C GLN A 39 -1.26 -0.24 -16.57
N ILE A 40 -1.85 -0.01 -15.40
CA ILE A 40 -1.57 1.13 -14.53
C ILE A 40 -0.97 0.59 -13.25
N VAL A 41 0.31 0.85 -13.04
CA VAL A 41 1.00 0.57 -11.79
C VAL A 41 1.42 1.90 -11.18
N LEU A 42 0.96 2.16 -9.96
CA LEU A 42 1.39 3.34 -9.22
C LEU A 42 2.71 3.04 -8.52
N GLY A 43 3.63 3.99 -8.59
CA GLY A 43 4.96 3.88 -8.02
C GLY A 43 5.31 5.04 -7.09
N ALA A 44 6.59 5.12 -6.73
CA ALA A 44 7.12 6.17 -5.86
C ALA A 44 6.89 7.59 -6.42
N GLU A 45 6.84 7.74 -7.75
CA GLU A 45 6.52 8.99 -8.44
C GLU A 45 5.09 9.49 -8.20
N ASP A 46 4.18 8.61 -7.75
CA ASP A 46 2.78 8.92 -7.44
C ASP A 46 2.54 9.16 -5.96
N MET A 47 3.60 9.21 -5.15
CA MET A 47 3.50 9.39 -3.71
C MET A 47 2.83 10.73 -3.38
N LYS A 48 1.72 10.65 -2.64
CA LYS A 48 0.94 11.81 -2.21
C LYS A 48 1.05 12.08 -0.71
N GLY A 49 1.28 11.03 0.08
CA GLY A 49 1.39 11.15 1.54
C GLY A 49 1.98 9.90 2.16
N VAL A 50 2.63 10.09 3.30
CA VAL A 50 3.18 9.01 4.12
C VAL A 50 2.89 9.33 5.58
N ASP A 51 2.44 8.31 6.31
CA ASP A 51 2.22 8.35 7.75
C ASP A 51 3.11 7.32 8.45
N PHE A 52 3.64 7.71 9.61
CA PHE A 52 4.49 6.88 10.45
C PHE A 52 3.83 6.71 11.81
N ALA A 53 3.59 5.47 12.23
CA ALA A 53 2.98 5.18 13.51
C ALA A 53 3.79 4.11 14.26
N PRO A 54 4.05 4.29 15.57
CA PRO A 54 4.60 3.21 16.38
C PRO A 54 3.57 2.09 16.49
N ILE A 55 4.04 0.85 16.49
CA ILE A 55 3.18 -0.33 16.58
C ILE A 55 3.65 -1.21 17.74
N SER A 56 2.68 -1.67 18.53
CA SER A 56 2.94 -2.66 19.59
C SER A 56 2.91 -4.09 19.03
N GLU A 57 3.60 -5.02 19.68
CA GLU A 57 3.64 -6.44 19.26
C GLU A 57 2.24 -7.07 19.08
N GLY A 58 1.27 -6.66 19.89
CA GLY A 58 -0.12 -7.13 19.79
C GLY A 58 -0.80 -6.74 18.48
N GLN A 59 -0.37 -5.63 17.87
CA GLN A 59 -0.93 -5.04 16.65
C GLN A 59 -0.18 -5.45 15.38
N LEU A 60 0.89 -6.25 15.48
CA LEU A 60 1.57 -6.80 14.30
C LEU A 60 0.59 -7.59 13.42
N PRO A 61 0.67 -7.47 12.09
CA PRO A 61 -0.03 -8.39 11.21
C PRO A 61 0.47 -9.82 11.46
N SER A 62 -0.40 -10.81 11.29
CA SER A 62 -0.09 -12.23 11.56
C SER A 62 1.15 -12.71 10.81
N SER A 63 1.42 -12.18 9.62
CA SER A 63 2.62 -12.45 8.82
C SER A 63 3.94 -12.07 9.51
N LEU A 64 3.91 -11.13 10.46
CA LEU A 64 5.09 -10.70 11.23
C LEU A 64 5.14 -11.30 12.64
N LYS A 65 4.10 -12.01 13.08
CA LYS A 65 4.06 -12.62 14.42
C LYS A 65 4.87 -13.92 14.54
N GLU A 66 5.23 -14.56 13.44
CA GLU A 66 5.78 -15.93 13.42
C GLU A 66 7.33 -16.05 13.35
N ASN A 67 8.08 -15.14 13.98
CA ASN A 67 9.54 -15.35 14.16
C ASN A 67 9.98 -15.56 15.61
N GLY A 68 9.05 -15.68 16.57
CA GLY A 68 9.37 -15.94 17.99
C GLY A 68 9.48 -17.42 18.39
N GLY A 69 9.44 -18.36 17.44
CA GLY A 69 9.29 -19.79 17.72
C GLY A 69 10.50 -20.65 17.35
N LYS A 70 11.29 -21.00 18.37
CA LYS A 70 12.34 -22.06 18.45
C LYS A 70 13.79 -21.64 18.18
N ALA A 71 14.41 -21.05 19.19
CA ALA A 71 15.69 -21.58 19.65
C ALA A 71 15.37 -22.71 20.65
N ARG A 72 15.83 -23.92 20.34
CA ARG A 72 15.89 -25.04 21.30
C ARG A 72 17.01 -24.80 22.30
#